data_AF-A0A8T1EJE2-F1
#
_entry.id   AF-A0A8T1EJE2-F1
#
_cell.length_a   1.000
_cell.length_b   1.000
_cell.length_c   1.000
_cell.angle_alpha   90.00
_cell.angle_beta   90.00
_cell.angle_gamma   90.00
#
_symmetry.space_group_name_H-M   'P 1'
#
loop_
_entity.id
_entity.type
_entity.pdbx_description
1 polymer ?
#
loop_
_entity_poly.entity_id
_entity_poly.type
_entity_poly.pdbx_seq_one_letter_code
_entity_poly.pdbx_strand_id
1 'polypeptide(L)'
;RRQHALVVDFLSWTGMEANPAKCCTMSVQRDSRGVLAAADLGLQLATSPIPALDMTASYAYLGIGDGFDHARRRIELAPKLRELKDDTTALLQSGLAPWQVVKAIKVYLYPRVEYALRHLRPFAQQLQGYDRHLIRGLRHLLRLPTTATTSFFYSPVSRGGLGLLPLTELHAALQIAHGWQMLNSKDPVIQRIARTQLRLIADRRHRLDPEHWGEREEELCALFLNTQLAASGHAQPKRRNGDIGSLWVDVQRHLRTLGLQLETAPAQAATRTPALALQLRVPHHDKWQPGCTRSETLAHVLNHCDGTMDAVRGRHDDALKIIERTLLASSGDQQDRVELRVNQTVPSLAGPALRPDL
;
A
#
# COMPACT_ATOMS: atom_id res chain seq x y z
N ARG A 1 -17.24 -28.41 -17.11
CA ARG A 1 -17.26 -29.46 -18.17
C ARG A 1 -17.03 -28.88 -19.58
N ARG A 2 -17.85 -27.97 -20.11
CA ARG A 2 -17.60 -27.35 -21.43
C ARG A 2 -16.23 -26.69 -21.59
N GLN A 3 -15.80 -25.90 -20.60
CA GLN A 3 -14.47 -25.27 -20.60
C GLN A 3 -13.32 -26.30 -20.55
N HIS A 4 -13.52 -27.41 -19.84
CA HIS A 4 -12.54 -28.50 -19.77
C HIS A 4 -12.36 -29.17 -21.13
N ALA A 5 -13.47 -29.45 -21.85
CA ALA A 5 -13.41 -30.00 -23.20
C ALA A 5 -12.60 -29.11 -24.15
N LEU A 6 -12.81 -27.78 -24.11
CA LEU A 6 -12.02 -26.84 -24.91
C LEU A 6 -10.53 -26.89 -24.60
N VAL A 7 -10.15 -27.06 -23.33
CA VAL A 7 -8.74 -27.21 -22.93
C VAL A 7 -8.17 -28.52 -23.47
N VAL A 8 -8.92 -29.63 -23.40
CA VAL A 8 -8.51 -30.93 -23.96
C VAL A 8 -8.33 -30.84 -25.49
N ASP A 9 -9.28 -30.22 -26.18
CA ASP A 9 -9.21 -30.02 -27.64
C ASP A 9 -8.00 -29.15 -28.02
N PHE A 10 -7.73 -28.10 -27.25
CA PHE A 10 -6.57 -27.23 -27.46
C PHE A 10 -5.24 -27.97 -27.24
N LEU A 11 -5.13 -28.78 -26.18
CA LEU A 11 -3.94 -29.60 -25.93
C LEU A 11 -3.69 -30.58 -27.07
N SER A 12 -4.75 -31.26 -27.53
CA SER A 12 -4.71 -32.15 -28.70
C SER A 12 -4.26 -31.41 -29.96
N TRP A 13 -4.88 -30.26 -30.26
CA TRP A 13 -4.58 -29.46 -31.44
C TRP A 13 -3.13 -28.92 -31.46
N THR A 14 -2.61 -28.53 -30.30
CA THR A 14 -1.23 -28.01 -30.17
C THR A 14 -0.17 -29.12 -30.05
N GLY A 15 -0.57 -30.38 -29.89
CA GLY A 15 0.35 -31.48 -29.57
C GLY A 15 0.98 -31.35 -28.18
N MET A 16 0.39 -30.56 -27.28
CA MET A 16 0.87 -30.41 -25.91
C MET A 16 0.18 -31.42 -24.97
N GLU A 17 0.93 -31.92 -23.99
CA GLU A 17 0.40 -32.79 -22.94
C GLU A 17 0.47 -32.10 -21.58
N ALA A 18 -0.65 -32.10 -20.86
CA ALA A 18 -0.71 -31.61 -19.49
C ALA A 18 -0.37 -32.74 -18.51
N ASN A 19 0.43 -32.45 -17.48
CA ASN A 19 0.73 -33.39 -16.40
C ASN A 19 -0.42 -33.43 -15.38
N PRO A 20 -1.22 -34.51 -15.31
CA PRO A 20 -2.40 -34.56 -14.44
C PRO A 20 -2.06 -34.43 -12.95
N ALA A 21 -0.87 -34.86 -12.53
CA ALA A 21 -0.41 -34.75 -11.15
C ALA A 21 -0.13 -33.30 -10.72
N LYS A 22 0.05 -32.39 -11.68
CA LYS A 22 0.15 -30.94 -11.46
C LYS A 22 -1.16 -30.20 -11.72
N CYS A 23 -2.23 -30.90 -12.12
CA CYS A 23 -3.54 -30.31 -12.33
C CYS A 23 -4.40 -30.52 -11.09
N CYS A 24 -5.35 -29.61 -10.85
CA CYS A 24 -6.40 -29.83 -9.86
C CYS A 24 -7.69 -29.16 -10.32
N THR A 25 -8.82 -29.60 -9.80
CA THR A 25 -10.11 -28.94 -9.99
C THR A 25 -10.59 -28.34 -8.67
N MET A 26 -10.96 -27.06 -8.69
CA MET A 26 -11.59 -26.39 -7.57
C MET A 26 -13.07 -26.18 -7.90
N SER A 27 -13.97 -26.87 -7.18
CA SER A 27 -15.41 -26.74 -7.41
C SER A 27 -16.19 -26.91 -6.11
N VAL A 28 -17.29 -26.14 -5.99
CA VAL A 28 -18.13 -26.10 -4.80
C VAL A 28 -19.59 -26.22 -5.19
N GLN A 29 -20.33 -27.02 -4.43
CA GLN A 29 -21.78 -27.17 -4.53
C GLN A 29 -22.41 -26.97 -3.14
N ARG A 30 -23.67 -26.57 -3.10
CA ARG A 30 -24.43 -26.60 -1.86
C ARG A 30 -24.98 -28.01 -1.62
N ASP A 31 -24.77 -28.53 -0.42
CA ASP A 31 -25.40 -29.76 0.02
C ASP A 31 -26.92 -29.57 0.24
N SER A 32 -27.61 -30.64 0.61
CA SER A 32 -29.05 -30.63 0.89
C SER A 32 -29.47 -29.69 2.03
N ARG A 33 -28.52 -29.25 2.86
CA ARG A 33 -28.71 -28.32 3.98
C ARG A 33 -28.31 -26.88 3.61
N GLY A 34 -27.86 -26.65 2.39
CA GLY A 34 -27.42 -25.35 1.89
C GLY A 34 -25.98 -24.97 2.26
N VAL A 35 -25.21 -25.88 2.85
CA VAL A 35 -23.80 -25.68 3.22
C VAL A 35 -22.91 -25.94 2.00
N LEU A 36 -21.86 -25.13 1.82
CA LEU A 36 -20.90 -25.32 0.73
C LEU A 36 -20.04 -26.56 1.02
N ALA A 37 -19.99 -27.48 0.06
CA ALA A 37 -19.14 -28.65 0.05
C ALA A 37 -18.31 -28.69 -1.23
N ALA A 38 -17.09 -29.21 -1.14
CA ALA A 38 -16.27 -29.48 -2.31
C ALA A 38 -16.98 -30.52 -3.20
N ALA A 39 -16.98 -30.29 -4.50
CA ALA A 39 -17.57 -31.19 -5.46
C ALA A 39 -16.50 -31.71 -6.43
N ASP A 40 -16.48 -33.02 -6.63
CA ASP A 40 -15.68 -33.64 -7.68
C ASP A 40 -16.47 -33.62 -8.99
N LEU A 41 -15.92 -32.95 -9.99
CA LEU A 41 -16.54 -32.83 -11.31
C LEU A 41 -16.28 -34.07 -12.19
N GLY A 42 -15.38 -34.96 -11.76
CA GLY A 42 -14.93 -36.15 -12.49
C GLY A 42 -14.18 -35.80 -13.78
N LEU A 43 -13.39 -34.72 -13.76
CA LEU A 43 -12.65 -34.28 -14.94
C LEU A 43 -11.43 -35.15 -15.17
N GLN A 44 -11.15 -35.46 -16.44
CA GLN A 44 -10.04 -36.34 -16.84
C GLN A 44 -9.25 -35.70 -17.98
N LEU A 45 -7.94 -35.90 -17.98
CA LEU A 45 -7.04 -35.58 -19.10
C LEU A 45 -6.63 -36.91 -19.73
N ALA A 46 -7.00 -37.13 -21.00
CA ALA A 46 -6.93 -38.45 -21.64
C ALA A 46 -7.63 -39.52 -20.76
N THR A 47 -6.86 -40.40 -20.12
CA THR A 47 -7.36 -41.45 -19.21
C THR A 47 -7.07 -41.18 -17.73
N SER A 48 -6.33 -40.11 -17.42
CA SER A 48 -5.93 -39.79 -16.04
C SER A 48 -6.92 -38.84 -15.36
N PRO A 49 -7.42 -39.16 -14.16
CA PRO A 49 -8.29 -38.27 -13.40
C PRO A 49 -7.51 -37.04 -12.91
N ILE A 50 -8.15 -35.86 -13.00
CA ILE A 50 -7.64 -34.65 -12.36
C ILE A 50 -8.16 -34.64 -10.91
N PRO A 51 -7.30 -34.53 -9.89
CA PRO A 51 -7.74 -34.51 -8.51
C PRO A 51 -8.57 -33.27 -8.18
N ALA A 52 -9.65 -33.45 -7.42
CA ALA A 52 -10.44 -32.36 -6.87
C ALA A 52 -9.86 -31.87 -5.54
N LEU A 53 -9.78 -30.54 -5.38
CA LEU A 53 -9.39 -29.89 -4.13
C LEU A 53 -10.51 -30.05 -3.09
N ASP A 54 -10.15 -30.54 -1.91
CA ASP A 54 -11.04 -30.53 -0.74
C ASP A 54 -11.19 -29.11 -0.14
N MET A 55 -12.09 -28.95 0.84
CA MET A 55 -12.39 -27.66 1.48
C MET A 55 -11.24 -27.10 2.34
N THR A 56 -10.26 -27.92 2.71
CA THR A 56 -9.11 -27.59 3.56
C THR A 56 -7.78 -27.53 2.79
N ALA A 57 -7.76 -28.09 1.59
CA ALA A 57 -6.63 -28.16 0.70
C ALA A 57 -6.43 -26.83 -0.05
N SER A 58 -5.20 -26.65 -0.49
CA SER A 58 -4.78 -25.50 -1.28
C SER A 58 -3.87 -25.96 -2.41
N TYR A 59 -4.03 -25.37 -3.59
CA TYR A 59 -3.15 -25.55 -4.72
C TYR A 59 -2.16 -24.38 -4.81
N ALA A 60 -0.86 -24.67 -4.80
CA ALA A 60 0.17 -23.65 -4.83
C ALA A 60 0.35 -23.09 -6.24
N TYR A 61 0.12 -21.80 -6.41
CA TYR A 61 0.38 -21.04 -7.62
C TYR A 61 1.44 -19.96 -7.34
N LEU A 62 2.60 -20.09 -7.98
CA LEU A 62 3.75 -19.18 -7.81
C LEU A 62 4.13 -18.97 -6.33
N GLY A 63 4.10 -20.04 -5.54
CA GLY A 63 4.45 -20.01 -4.11
C GLY A 63 3.35 -19.50 -3.17
N ILE A 64 2.14 -19.29 -3.67
CA ILE A 64 0.96 -18.92 -2.86
C ILE A 64 -0.14 -19.96 -3.07
N GLY A 65 -0.67 -20.50 -1.99
CA GLY A 65 -1.80 -21.41 -1.94
C GLY A 65 -3.10 -20.71 -2.31
N ASP A 66 -3.82 -21.30 -3.26
CA ASP A 66 -5.18 -20.95 -3.60
C ASP A 66 -6.12 -22.11 -3.25
N GLY A 67 -7.21 -21.81 -2.56
CA GLY A 67 -8.10 -22.82 -1.97
C GLY A 67 -9.22 -22.20 -1.14
N PHE A 68 -10.08 -23.05 -0.59
CA PHE A 68 -11.30 -22.65 0.12
C PHE A 68 -11.07 -22.22 1.58
N ASP A 69 -9.98 -22.68 2.21
CA ASP A 69 -9.65 -22.29 3.59
C ASP A 69 -9.03 -20.88 3.64
N HIS A 70 -9.91 -19.88 3.68
CA HIS A 70 -9.51 -18.49 3.78
C HIS A 70 -8.78 -18.16 5.09
N ALA A 71 -8.95 -18.92 6.18
CA ALA A 71 -8.28 -18.65 7.45
C ALA A 71 -6.80 -19.06 7.36
N ARG A 72 -6.53 -20.26 6.82
CA ARG A 72 -5.17 -20.76 6.63
C ARG A 72 -4.35 -19.89 5.69
N ARG A 73 -4.96 -19.34 4.64
CA ARG A 73 -4.32 -18.39 3.70
C ARG A 73 -3.79 -17.12 4.37
N ARG A 74 -4.42 -16.64 5.46
CA ARG A 74 -3.95 -15.44 6.17
C ARG A 74 -2.63 -15.69 6.91
N ILE A 75 -2.38 -16.95 7.30
CA ILE A 75 -1.19 -17.35 8.06
C ILE A 75 -0.05 -17.79 7.12
N GLU A 76 -0.35 -18.06 5.85
CA GLU A 76 0.61 -18.52 4.86
C GLU A 76 1.83 -17.60 4.65
N LEU A 77 1.67 -16.30 4.93
CA LEU A 77 2.77 -15.33 4.88
C LEU A 77 3.76 -15.47 6.07
N ALA A 78 3.37 -16.13 7.16
CA ALA A 78 4.16 -16.16 8.40
C ALA A 78 5.56 -16.77 8.24
N PRO A 79 5.77 -17.89 7.52
CA PRO A 79 7.10 -18.43 7.25
C PRO A 79 7.96 -17.44 6.46
N LYS A 80 7.38 -16.78 5.43
CA LYS A 80 8.10 -15.79 4.61
C LYS A 80 8.52 -14.56 5.42
N LEU A 81 7.68 -14.11 6.35
CA LEU A 81 8.03 -13.02 7.26
C LEU A 81 9.11 -13.41 8.26
N ARG A 82 9.20 -14.69 8.63
CA ARG A 82 10.31 -15.18 9.47
C ARG A 82 11.62 -15.13 8.71
N GLU A 83 11.66 -15.71 7.51
CA GLU A 83 12.80 -15.62 6.60
C GLU A 83 13.23 -14.15 6.38
N LEU A 84 12.27 -13.26 6.14
CA LEU A 84 12.54 -11.84 5.98
C LEU A 84 13.17 -11.19 7.23
N LYS A 85 12.75 -11.60 8.44
CA LYS A 85 13.36 -11.12 9.71
C LYS A 85 14.78 -11.63 9.88
N ASP A 86 15.02 -12.88 9.52
CA ASP A 86 16.35 -13.50 9.60
C ASP A 86 17.31 -12.79 8.64
N ASP A 87 16.88 -12.55 7.39
CA ASP A 87 17.67 -11.81 6.40
C ASP A 87 17.89 -10.34 6.78
N THR A 88 16.89 -9.71 7.40
CA THR A 88 17.05 -8.36 7.96
C THR A 88 18.13 -8.35 9.05
N THR A 89 18.16 -9.38 9.90
CA THR A 89 19.16 -9.51 10.97
C THR A 89 20.56 -9.71 10.40
N ALA A 90 20.71 -10.61 9.42
CA ALA A 90 21.96 -10.82 8.71
C ALA A 90 22.46 -9.52 8.05
N LEU A 91 21.57 -8.76 7.41
CA LEU A 91 21.91 -7.49 6.78
C LEU A 91 22.36 -6.45 7.81
N LEU A 92 21.68 -6.34 8.96
CA LEU A 92 22.06 -5.43 10.05
C LEU A 92 23.42 -5.77 10.67
N GLN A 93 23.82 -7.05 10.64
CA GLN A 93 25.08 -7.56 11.18
C GLN A 93 26.20 -7.67 10.13
N SER A 94 25.93 -7.30 8.88
CA SER A 94 26.85 -7.50 7.74
C SER A 94 28.10 -6.60 7.73
N GLY A 95 28.18 -5.61 8.62
CA GLY A 95 29.26 -4.60 8.60
C GLY A 95 29.13 -3.54 7.50
N LEU A 96 28.05 -3.57 6.71
CA LEU A 96 27.76 -2.53 5.71
C LEU A 96 27.48 -1.18 6.35
N ALA A 97 27.76 -0.10 5.60
CA ALA A 97 27.42 1.24 6.03
C ALA A 97 25.89 1.39 6.20
N PRO A 98 25.39 2.19 7.17
CA PRO A 98 23.96 2.25 7.46
C PRO A 98 23.06 2.61 6.26
N TRP A 99 23.53 3.50 5.39
CA TRP A 99 22.79 3.87 4.16
C TRP A 99 22.71 2.70 3.16
N GLN A 100 23.72 1.84 3.10
CA GLN A 100 23.72 0.63 2.25
C GLN A 100 22.69 -0.39 2.77
N VAL A 101 22.61 -0.56 4.09
CA VAL A 101 21.60 -1.41 4.74
C VAL A 101 20.20 -0.91 4.42
N VAL A 102 19.92 0.38 4.62
CA VAL A 102 18.62 0.98 4.30
C VAL A 102 18.27 0.81 2.81
N LYS A 103 19.23 1.01 1.92
CA LYS A 103 19.04 0.79 0.48
C LYS A 103 18.73 -0.68 0.18
N ALA A 104 19.47 -1.62 0.77
CA ALA A 104 19.27 -3.04 0.56
C ALA A 104 17.91 -3.55 1.07
N ILE A 105 17.41 -3.00 2.19
CA ILE A 105 16.05 -3.29 2.66
C ILE A 105 15.02 -2.92 1.59
N LYS A 106 15.10 -1.70 1.05
CA LYS A 106 14.15 -1.19 0.05
C LYS A 106 14.23 -1.92 -1.29
N VAL A 107 15.44 -2.24 -1.73
CA VAL A 107 15.70 -2.77 -3.08
C VAL A 107 15.64 -4.30 -3.13
N TYR A 108 15.98 -5.00 -2.05
CA TYR A 108 16.06 -6.47 -2.04
C TYR A 108 15.08 -7.13 -1.07
N LEU A 109 14.86 -6.59 0.13
CA LEU A 109 13.99 -7.26 1.10
C LEU A 109 12.51 -7.02 0.82
N TYR A 110 12.08 -5.77 0.62
CA TYR A 110 10.67 -5.47 0.35
C TYR A 110 10.12 -6.19 -0.90
N PRO A 111 10.82 -6.19 -2.05
CA PRO A 111 10.34 -6.87 -3.25
C PRO A 111 10.06 -8.37 -3.07
N ARG A 112 10.78 -9.05 -2.15
CA ARG A 112 10.59 -10.48 -1.88
C ARG A 112 9.24 -10.83 -1.28
N VAL A 113 8.54 -9.86 -0.69
CA VAL A 113 7.20 -10.06 -0.13
C VAL A 113 6.09 -9.38 -0.94
N GLU A 114 6.42 -8.55 -1.94
CA GLU A 114 5.41 -7.81 -2.71
C GLU A 114 4.41 -8.72 -3.41
N TYR A 115 4.89 -9.79 -4.07
CA TYR A 115 4.00 -10.76 -4.73
C TYR A 115 3.04 -11.42 -3.73
N ALA A 116 3.55 -11.81 -2.55
CA ALA A 116 2.73 -12.40 -1.50
C ALA A 116 1.71 -11.39 -0.95
N LEU A 117 2.12 -10.16 -0.66
CA LEU A 117 1.25 -9.09 -0.16
C LEU A 117 0.19 -8.65 -1.18
N ARG A 118 0.40 -8.91 -2.47
CA ARG A 118 -0.58 -8.62 -3.52
C ARG A 118 -1.74 -9.63 -3.56
N HIS A 119 -1.50 -10.89 -3.18
CA HIS A 119 -2.50 -11.95 -3.33
C HIS A 119 -3.01 -12.50 -1.99
N LEU A 120 -2.27 -12.28 -0.89
CA LEU A 120 -2.66 -12.67 0.45
C LEU A 120 -3.29 -11.52 1.22
N ARG A 121 -4.10 -11.87 2.23
CA ARG A 121 -4.74 -10.93 3.17
C ARG A 121 -4.26 -11.21 4.59
N PRO A 122 -2.97 -10.99 4.87
CA PRO A 122 -2.37 -11.29 6.17
C PRO A 122 -3.00 -10.43 7.27
N PHE A 123 -2.84 -10.87 8.53
CA PHE A 123 -3.22 -10.03 9.66
C PHE A 123 -2.25 -8.86 9.80
N ALA A 124 -2.77 -7.65 10.07
CA ALA A 124 -1.93 -6.45 10.28
C ALA A 124 -0.87 -6.68 11.38
N GLN A 125 -1.20 -7.45 12.41
CA GLN A 125 -0.27 -7.81 13.49
C GLN A 125 0.99 -8.56 12.99
N GLN A 126 0.86 -9.40 11.94
CA GLN A 126 2.01 -10.10 11.35
C GLN A 126 2.95 -9.11 10.67
N LEU A 127 2.41 -8.16 9.90
CA LEU A 127 3.17 -7.13 9.19
C LEU A 127 3.84 -6.17 10.17
N GLN A 128 3.09 -5.65 11.14
CA GLN A 128 3.61 -4.81 12.23
C GLN A 128 4.67 -5.53 13.07
N GLY A 129 4.61 -6.86 13.15
CA GLY A 129 5.61 -7.68 13.80
C GLY A 129 6.98 -7.65 13.09
N TYR A 130 7.00 -7.51 11.76
CA TYR A 130 8.22 -7.26 11.00
C TYR A 130 8.68 -5.81 11.12
N ASP A 131 7.77 -4.84 10.98
CA ASP A 131 8.11 -3.41 11.08
C ASP A 131 8.79 -3.09 12.42
N ARG A 132 8.24 -3.59 13.53
CA ARG A 132 8.87 -3.43 14.87
C ARG A 132 10.26 -4.06 14.96
N HIS A 133 10.49 -5.19 14.30
CA HIS A 133 11.79 -5.85 14.25
C HIS A 133 12.81 -4.99 13.49
N LEU A 134 12.43 -4.55 12.30
CA LEU A 134 13.24 -3.70 11.43
C LEU A 134 13.64 -2.39 12.13
N ILE A 135 12.66 -1.68 12.72
CA ILE A 135 12.92 -0.39 13.39
C ILE A 135 13.81 -0.55 14.61
N ARG A 136 13.64 -1.62 15.38
CA ARG A 136 14.53 -1.90 16.53
C ARG A 136 15.97 -2.11 16.06
N GLY A 137 16.15 -2.90 14.99
CA GLY A 137 17.47 -3.15 14.42
C GLY A 137 18.14 -1.90 13.85
N LEU A 138 17.40 -1.10 13.07
CA LEU A 138 17.91 0.15 12.51
C LEU A 138 18.25 1.19 13.58
N ARG A 139 17.47 1.26 14.66
CA ARG A 139 17.77 2.14 15.79
C ARG A 139 19.13 1.82 16.40
N HIS A 140 19.43 0.53 16.57
CA HIS A 140 20.73 0.07 17.05
C HIS A 140 21.86 0.40 16.06
N LEU A 141 21.67 0.08 14.78
CA LEU A 141 22.64 0.35 13.71
C LEU A 141 23.00 1.85 13.62
N LEU A 142 22.01 2.72 13.75
CA LEU A 142 22.17 4.18 13.68
C LEU A 142 22.54 4.82 15.03
N ARG A 143 22.72 4.03 16.09
CA ARG A 143 23.03 4.49 17.46
C ARG A 143 22.03 5.53 17.99
N LEU A 144 20.77 5.38 17.62
CA LEU A 144 19.70 6.27 18.05
C LEU A 144 19.19 5.89 19.46
N PRO A 145 18.81 6.87 20.31
CA PRO A 145 18.25 6.58 21.62
C PRO A 145 16.91 5.84 21.49
N THR A 146 16.51 5.08 22.52
CA THR A 146 15.24 4.33 22.53
C THR A 146 14.01 5.23 22.40
N THR A 147 14.12 6.49 22.82
CA THR A 147 13.08 7.52 22.74
C THR A 147 12.93 8.18 21.37
N ALA A 148 13.86 7.96 20.42
CA ALA A 148 13.78 8.61 19.11
C ALA A 148 12.47 8.24 18.38
N THR A 149 11.83 9.22 17.76
CA THR A 149 10.53 9.04 17.12
C THR A 149 10.60 8.05 15.95
N THR A 150 9.63 7.14 15.85
CA THR A 150 9.55 6.17 14.74
C THR A 150 9.24 6.84 13.39
N SER A 151 8.61 8.02 13.42
CA SER A 151 8.32 8.83 12.22
C SER A 151 9.57 9.16 11.41
N PHE A 152 10.75 9.27 12.04
CA PHE A 152 12.02 9.49 11.35
C PHE A 152 12.31 8.40 10.29
N PHE A 153 12.03 7.13 10.61
CA PHE A 153 12.34 6.01 9.73
C PHE A 153 11.42 5.98 8.49
N TYR A 154 10.17 6.42 8.65
CA TYR A 154 9.16 6.37 7.59
C TYR A 154 9.04 7.67 6.79
N SER A 155 9.47 8.80 7.36
CA SER A 155 9.44 10.09 6.68
C SER A 155 10.28 10.03 5.39
N PRO A 156 9.83 10.67 4.29
CA PRO A 156 10.57 10.69 3.03
C PRO A 156 12.02 11.15 3.21
N VAL A 157 12.92 10.66 2.35
CA VAL A 157 14.33 11.10 2.35
C VAL A 157 14.45 12.59 2.07
N SER A 158 13.55 13.14 1.23
CA SER A 158 13.46 14.57 1.01
C SER A 158 13.20 15.35 2.29
N ARG A 159 12.52 14.75 3.29
CA ARG A 159 12.17 15.25 4.64
C ARG A 159 13.16 14.87 5.74
N GLY A 160 14.38 14.47 5.36
CA GLY A 160 15.42 14.10 6.32
C GLY A 160 15.17 12.78 7.05
N GLY A 161 14.17 11.99 6.60
CA GLY A 161 13.94 10.64 7.10
C GLY A 161 14.63 9.56 6.28
N LEU A 162 14.37 8.30 6.62
CA LEU A 162 14.93 7.16 5.86
C LEU A 162 14.05 6.71 4.71
N GLY A 163 12.81 7.19 4.61
CA GLY A 163 11.84 6.88 3.55
C GLY A 163 11.50 5.39 3.44
N LEU A 164 11.47 4.67 4.57
CA LEU A 164 10.95 3.31 4.62
C LEU A 164 9.42 3.35 4.57
N LEU A 165 8.81 2.28 4.08
CA LEU A 165 7.35 2.15 4.02
C LEU A 165 6.94 1.00 4.95
N PRO A 166 6.11 1.23 5.98
CA PRO A 166 5.60 0.14 6.81
C PRO A 166 4.96 -0.95 5.95
N LEU A 167 5.16 -2.23 6.29
CA LEU A 167 4.60 -3.31 5.48
C LEU A 167 3.07 -3.27 5.39
N THR A 168 2.39 -2.71 6.40
CA THR A 168 0.94 -2.47 6.35
C THR A 168 0.55 -1.46 5.26
N GLU A 169 1.34 -0.41 5.08
CA GLU A 169 1.12 0.60 4.04
C GLU A 169 1.52 0.06 2.66
N LEU A 170 2.65 -0.67 2.58
CA LEU A 170 3.06 -1.36 1.37
C LEU A 170 1.98 -2.34 0.89
N HIS A 171 1.40 -3.13 1.81
CA HIS A 171 0.30 -4.04 1.49
C HIS A 171 -0.91 -3.29 0.91
N ALA A 172 -1.35 -2.22 1.56
CA ALA A 172 -2.46 -1.40 1.07
C ALA A 172 -2.19 -0.83 -0.33
N ALA A 173 -0.98 -0.29 -0.54
CA ALA A 173 -0.57 0.25 -1.83
C ALA A 173 -0.54 -0.83 -2.93
N LEU A 174 -0.03 -2.02 -2.63
CA LEU A 174 0.01 -3.14 -3.57
C LEU A 174 -1.39 -3.65 -3.93
N GLN A 175 -2.31 -3.71 -2.97
CA GLN A 175 -3.70 -4.09 -3.22
C GLN A 175 -4.39 -3.08 -4.14
N ILE A 176 -4.24 -1.77 -3.86
CA ILE A 176 -4.77 -0.70 -4.72
C ILE A 176 -4.16 -0.77 -6.12
N ALA A 177 -2.83 -0.86 -6.21
CA ALA A 177 -2.14 -0.94 -7.49
C ALA A 177 -2.59 -2.16 -8.31
N HIS A 178 -2.77 -3.30 -7.65
CA HIS A 178 -3.25 -4.51 -8.32
C HIS A 178 -4.68 -4.36 -8.84
N GLY A 179 -5.60 -3.85 -8.02
CA GLY A 179 -6.98 -3.56 -8.45
C GLY A 179 -7.02 -2.56 -9.61
N TRP A 180 -6.23 -1.49 -9.53
CA TRP A 180 -6.11 -0.49 -10.60
C TRP A 180 -5.57 -1.10 -11.90
N GLN A 181 -4.53 -1.95 -11.83
CA GLN A 181 -3.98 -2.66 -12.99
C GLN A 181 -4.99 -3.62 -13.64
N MET A 182 -5.85 -4.28 -12.86
CA MET A 182 -6.91 -5.13 -13.40
C MET A 182 -7.98 -4.32 -14.12
N LEU A 183 -8.39 -3.18 -13.54
CA LEU A 183 -9.39 -2.28 -14.14
C LEU A 183 -8.91 -1.63 -15.44
N ASN A 184 -7.61 -1.32 -15.50
CA ASN A 184 -6.95 -0.61 -16.59
C ASN A 184 -6.02 -1.52 -17.42
N SER A 185 -6.23 -2.83 -17.38
CA SER A 185 -5.42 -3.79 -18.13
C SER A 185 -5.51 -3.52 -19.64
N LYS A 186 -4.44 -3.75 -20.40
CA LYS A 186 -4.50 -3.69 -21.87
C LYS A 186 -5.37 -4.80 -22.47
N ASP A 187 -5.60 -5.87 -21.72
CA ASP A 187 -6.44 -7.00 -22.12
C ASP A 187 -7.92 -6.72 -21.76
N PRO A 188 -8.82 -6.62 -22.77
CA PRO A 188 -10.24 -6.37 -22.54
C PRO A 188 -10.94 -7.50 -21.77
N VAL A 189 -10.42 -8.74 -21.82
CA VAL A 189 -10.96 -9.86 -21.05
C VAL A 189 -10.72 -9.64 -19.55
N ILE A 190 -9.51 -9.23 -19.17
CA ILE A 190 -9.18 -8.93 -17.77
C ILE A 190 -10.03 -7.76 -17.26
N GLN A 191 -10.16 -6.71 -18.06
CA GLN A 191 -11.03 -5.56 -17.74
C GLN A 191 -12.48 -5.98 -17.48
N ARG A 192 -13.03 -6.84 -18.34
CA ARG A 192 -14.40 -7.36 -18.22
C ARG A 192 -14.56 -8.22 -16.97
N ILE A 193 -13.59 -9.10 -16.67
CA ILE A 193 -13.62 -9.93 -15.46
C ILE A 193 -13.62 -9.04 -14.21
N ALA A 194 -12.76 -8.02 -14.16
CA ALA A 194 -12.67 -7.10 -13.03
C ALA A 194 -14.00 -6.35 -12.79
N ARG A 195 -14.58 -5.76 -13.85
CA ARG A 195 -15.88 -5.07 -13.81
C ARG A 195 -17.03 -6.00 -13.40
N THR A 196 -17.05 -7.21 -13.96
CA THR A 196 -18.05 -8.25 -13.60
C THR A 196 -17.95 -8.62 -12.12
N GLN A 197 -16.74 -8.83 -11.59
CA GLN A 197 -16.54 -9.14 -10.17
C GLN A 197 -17.03 -8.01 -9.27
N LEU A 198 -16.73 -6.75 -9.62
CA LEU A 198 -17.21 -5.58 -8.91
C LEU A 198 -18.74 -5.52 -8.90
N ARG A 199 -19.39 -5.70 -10.05
CA ARG A 199 -20.85 -5.73 -10.17
C ARG A 199 -21.45 -6.85 -9.31
N LEU A 200 -20.88 -8.05 -9.32
CA LEU A 200 -21.35 -9.16 -8.49
C LEU A 200 -21.25 -8.86 -6.98
N ILE A 201 -20.17 -8.21 -6.55
CA ILE A 201 -19.99 -7.83 -5.15
C ILE A 201 -20.94 -6.68 -4.78
N ALA A 202 -21.09 -5.70 -5.68
CA ALA A 202 -22.03 -4.60 -5.52
C ALA A 202 -23.46 -5.12 -5.41
N ASP A 203 -23.90 -6.00 -6.31
CA ASP A 203 -25.22 -6.64 -6.23
C ASP A 203 -25.35 -7.44 -4.93
N ARG A 204 -24.32 -8.15 -4.48
CA ARG A 204 -24.45 -8.91 -3.24
C ARG A 204 -24.55 -8.03 -1.98
N ARG A 205 -24.11 -6.77 -2.04
CA ARG A 205 -24.14 -5.78 -0.94
C ARG A 205 -25.27 -4.73 -1.07
N HIS A 206 -25.76 -4.46 -2.26
CA HIS A 206 -26.74 -3.42 -2.57
C HIS A 206 -27.88 -3.98 -3.42
N ARG A 207 -29.08 -3.44 -3.28
CA ARG A 207 -30.18 -3.65 -4.23
C ARG A 207 -29.97 -2.68 -5.38
N LEU A 208 -29.42 -3.16 -6.48
CA LEU A 208 -29.15 -2.37 -7.67
C LEU A 208 -30.42 -2.23 -8.51
N ASP A 209 -30.71 -1.02 -8.95
CA ASP A 209 -31.73 -0.72 -9.96
C ASP A 209 -31.27 -1.19 -11.36
N PRO A 210 -31.89 -2.23 -11.95
CA PRO A 210 -31.45 -2.76 -13.24
C PRO A 210 -31.59 -1.76 -14.40
N GLU A 211 -32.59 -0.87 -14.35
CA GLU A 211 -32.85 0.10 -15.41
C GLU A 211 -31.79 1.21 -15.40
N HIS A 212 -31.43 1.69 -14.22
CA HIS A 212 -30.39 2.72 -14.08
C HIS A 212 -28.98 2.18 -14.39
N TRP A 213 -28.63 1.01 -13.87
CA TRP A 213 -27.26 0.45 -13.97
C TRP A 213 -27.00 -0.44 -15.19
N GLY A 214 -27.93 -0.48 -16.16
CA GLY A 214 -27.80 -1.27 -17.38
C GLY A 214 -26.58 -0.88 -18.22
N GLU A 215 -26.47 0.42 -18.54
CA GLU A 215 -25.39 0.97 -19.39
C GLU A 215 -24.34 1.75 -18.58
N ARG A 216 -24.52 1.88 -17.27
CA ARG A 216 -23.68 2.70 -16.37
C ARG A 216 -22.72 1.87 -15.52
N GLU A 217 -22.12 0.84 -16.11
CA GLU A 217 -21.24 -0.09 -15.37
C GLU A 217 -20.00 0.61 -14.81
N GLU A 218 -19.39 1.54 -15.55
CA GLU A 218 -18.20 2.26 -15.10
C GLU A 218 -18.51 3.20 -13.92
N GLU A 219 -19.63 3.92 -14.01
CA GLU A 219 -20.13 4.78 -12.93
C GLU A 219 -20.43 3.96 -11.67
N LEU A 220 -21.10 2.81 -11.83
CA LEU A 220 -21.33 1.87 -10.72
C LEU A 220 -20.02 1.45 -10.05
N CYS A 221 -19.02 1.05 -10.84
CA CYS A 221 -17.72 0.62 -10.33
C CYS A 221 -17.02 1.74 -9.57
N ALA A 222 -17.02 2.97 -10.11
CA ALA A 222 -16.41 4.13 -9.48
C ALA A 222 -17.09 4.46 -8.15
N LEU A 223 -18.42 4.58 -8.14
CA LEU A 223 -19.21 4.87 -6.95
C LEU A 223 -19.07 3.76 -5.89
N PHE A 224 -18.99 2.50 -6.31
CA PHE A 224 -18.71 1.40 -5.40
C PHE A 224 -17.34 1.56 -4.75
N LEU A 225 -16.27 1.69 -5.53
CA LEU A 225 -14.89 1.78 -5.02
C LEU A 225 -14.65 3.04 -4.18
N ASN A 226 -15.33 4.15 -4.49
CA ASN A 226 -15.28 5.39 -3.71
C ASN A 226 -16.26 5.42 -2.53
N THR A 227 -16.98 4.32 -2.27
CA THR A 227 -17.94 4.19 -1.15
C THR A 227 -19.14 5.14 -1.21
N GLN A 228 -19.47 5.61 -2.41
CA GLN A 228 -20.54 6.56 -2.71
C GLN A 228 -21.78 5.90 -3.32
N LEU A 229 -21.73 4.60 -3.62
CA LEU A 229 -22.81 3.89 -4.30
C LEU A 229 -24.16 4.01 -3.57
N ALA A 230 -24.20 3.91 -2.24
CA ALA A 230 -25.43 4.07 -1.48
C ALA A 230 -26.04 5.48 -1.56
N ALA A 231 -25.20 6.50 -1.78
CA ALA A 231 -25.64 7.90 -1.90
C ALA A 231 -26.25 8.22 -3.28
N SER A 232 -26.08 7.33 -4.28
CA SER A 232 -26.65 7.52 -5.63
C SER A 232 -28.19 7.46 -5.66
N GLY A 233 -28.85 6.96 -4.61
CA GLY A 233 -30.31 6.71 -4.60
C GLY A 233 -30.74 5.46 -5.36
N HIS A 234 -29.95 4.98 -6.32
CA HIS A 234 -30.24 3.82 -7.18
C HIS A 234 -29.62 2.50 -6.68
N ALA A 235 -29.07 2.48 -5.46
CA ALA A 235 -28.39 1.30 -4.90
C ALA A 235 -28.50 1.21 -3.37
N GLN A 236 -29.68 0.79 -2.87
CA GLN A 236 -29.92 0.70 -1.41
C GLN A 236 -29.10 -0.43 -0.76
N PRO A 237 -28.41 -0.19 0.37
CA PRO A 237 -27.63 -1.22 1.03
C PRO A 237 -28.52 -2.35 1.57
N LYS A 238 -28.11 -3.61 1.37
CA LYS A 238 -28.82 -4.77 1.91
C LYS A 238 -28.58 -4.86 3.43
N ARG A 239 -29.62 -5.15 4.23
CA ARG A 239 -29.52 -5.26 5.70
C ARG A 239 -28.59 -6.39 6.16
N ARG A 240 -28.55 -7.48 5.40
CA ARG A 240 -27.69 -8.65 5.66
C ARG A 240 -26.64 -8.71 4.56
N ASN A 241 -25.57 -7.93 4.73
CA ASN A 241 -24.39 -8.07 3.90
C ASN A 241 -23.65 -9.31 4.38
N GLY A 242 -23.60 -10.36 3.54
CA GLY A 242 -22.67 -11.46 3.81
C GLY A 242 -21.25 -10.88 3.92
N ASP A 243 -20.44 -11.39 4.86
CA ASP A 243 -19.03 -11.02 4.95
C ASP A 243 -18.27 -11.59 3.74
N ILE A 244 -18.36 -10.88 2.62
CA ILE A 244 -17.70 -11.25 1.38
C ILE A 244 -16.34 -10.57 1.41
N GLY A 245 -15.35 -11.29 1.92
CA GLY A 245 -13.96 -10.91 1.78
C GLY A 245 -13.56 -10.96 0.31
N SER A 246 -13.26 -9.82 -0.30
CA SER A 246 -12.80 -9.72 -1.69
C SER A 246 -11.74 -8.63 -1.84
N LEU A 247 -10.86 -8.78 -2.85
CA LEU A 247 -9.90 -7.75 -3.26
C LEU A 247 -10.57 -6.38 -3.35
N TRP A 248 -11.73 -6.29 -3.98
CA TRP A 248 -12.42 -5.03 -4.21
C TRP A 248 -12.91 -4.33 -2.95
N VAL A 249 -13.33 -5.10 -1.92
CA VAL A 249 -13.68 -4.54 -0.61
C VAL A 249 -12.44 -4.06 0.14
N ASP A 250 -11.32 -4.77 -0.01
CA ASP A 250 -10.05 -4.37 0.58
C ASP A 250 -9.50 -3.10 -0.11
N VAL A 251 -9.54 -3.02 -1.44
CA VAL A 251 -9.21 -1.81 -2.22
C VAL A 251 -10.09 -0.64 -1.81
N GLN A 252 -11.41 -0.83 -1.76
CA GLN A 252 -12.37 0.19 -1.28
C GLN A 252 -11.99 0.71 0.11
N ARG A 253 -11.66 -0.18 1.05
CA ARG A 253 -11.23 0.19 2.40
C ARG A 253 -9.91 0.97 2.36
N HIS A 254 -8.92 0.50 1.61
CA HIS A 254 -7.60 1.15 1.52
C HIS A 254 -7.68 2.53 0.87
N LEU A 255 -8.47 2.69 -0.20
CA LEU A 255 -8.73 3.99 -0.82
C LEU A 255 -9.29 4.98 0.21
N ARG A 256 -10.33 4.58 0.95
CA ARG A 256 -10.91 5.40 2.01
C ARG A 256 -9.90 5.76 3.09
N THR A 257 -9.16 4.77 3.61
CA THR A 257 -8.17 5.00 4.68
C THR A 257 -7.04 5.93 4.26
N LEU A 258 -6.63 5.87 2.99
CA LEU A 258 -5.57 6.71 2.44
C LEU A 258 -6.09 8.03 1.84
N GLY A 259 -7.40 8.28 1.88
CA GLY A 259 -8.00 9.46 1.27
C GLY A 259 -7.88 9.51 -0.25
N LEU A 260 -7.70 8.35 -0.92
CA LEU A 260 -7.56 8.23 -2.37
C LEU A 260 -8.91 7.94 -3.01
N GLN A 261 -9.06 8.31 -4.29
CA GLN A 261 -10.28 8.05 -5.06
C GLN A 261 -9.94 7.55 -6.47
N LEU A 262 -10.89 6.81 -7.08
CA LEU A 262 -10.84 6.46 -8.49
C LEU A 262 -11.85 7.31 -9.25
N GLU A 263 -11.38 8.13 -10.20
CA GLU A 263 -12.21 9.07 -10.96
C GLU A 263 -11.98 8.91 -12.46
N THR A 264 -12.86 9.53 -13.26
CA THR A 264 -12.63 9.66 -14.70
C THR A 264 -11.64 10.79 -14.94
N ALA A 265 -10.45 10.43 -15.43
CA ALA A 265 -9.48 11.41 -15.89
C ALA A 265 -10.04 12.14 -17.12
N PRO A 266 -10.02 13.48 -17.15
CA PRO A 266 -10.54 14.24 -18.28
C PRO A 266 -9.70 13.99 -19.53
N ALA A 267 -10.33 14.09 -20.70
CA ALA A 267 -9.61 14.06 -21.96
C ALA A 267 -8.62 15.23 -22.04
N GLN A 268 -7.40 14.97 -22.52
CA GLN A 268 -6.38 15.97 -22.69
C GLN A 268 -6.21 16.28 -24.18
N ALA A 269 -6.74 17.44 -24.61
CA ALA A 269 -6.70 17.87 -26.01
C ALA A 269 -5.26 18.02 -26.54
N ALA A 270 -4.34 18.53 -25.71
CA ALA A 270 -2.95 18.77 -26.09
C ALA A 270 -2.17 17.48 -26.42
N THR A 271 -2.46 16.39 -25.70
CA THR A 271 -1.80 15.08 -25.90
C THR A 271 -2.66 14.11 -26.70
N ARG A 272 -3.86 14.52 -27.15
CA ARG A 272 -4.88 13.66 -27.77
C ARG A 272 -5.22 12.42 -26.93
N THR A 273 -5.11 12.53 -25.60
CA THR A 273 -5.45 11.44 -24.69
C THR A 273 -6.95 11.45 -24.44
N PRO A 274 -7.68 10.36 -24.70
CA PRO A 274 -9.11 10.31 -24.41
C PRO A 274 -9.37 10.34 -22.89
N ALA A 275 -10.62 10.57 -22.50
CA ALA A 275 -11.02 10.41 -21.11
C ALA A 275 -10.84 8.95 -20.69
N LEU A 276 -10.30 8.73 -19.49
CA LEU A 276 -10.04 7.40 -18.96
C LEU A 276 -10.80 7.25 -17.66
N ALA A 277 -11.74 6.30 -17.60
CA ALA A 277 -12.45 5.98 -16.36
C ALA A 277 -11.52 5.30 -15.34
N LEU A 278 -11.90 5.33 -14.06
CA LEU A 278 -11.28 4.56 -12.98
C LEU A 278 -9.76 4.79 -12.83
N GLN A 279 -9.32 6.04 -13.00
CA GLN A 279 -7.95 6.47 -12.76
C GLN A 279 -7.74 6.85 -11.30
N LEU A 280 -6.57 6.50 -10.75
CA LEU A 280 -6.22 6.86 -9.38
C LEU A 280 -5.98 8.36 -9.27
N ARG A 281 -6.88 9.05 -8.58
CA ARG A 281 -6.67 10.41 -8.14
C ARG A 281 -6.00 10.38 -6.79
N VAL A 282 -4.74 10.78 -6.78
CA VAL A 282 -4.05 11.14 -5.54
C VAL A 282 -4.45 12.58 -5.24
N PRO A 283 -5.00 12.90 -4.06
CA PRO A 283 -5.08 14.26 -3.57
C PRO A 283 -3.65 14.68 -3.30
N HIS A 284 -2.92 15.05 -4.35
CA HIS A 284 -1.81 15.96 -4.17
C HIS A 284 -2.39 17.24 -3.55
N HIS A 285 -1.56 17.94 -2.79
CA HIS A 285 -1.94 19.13 -2.03
C HIS A 285 -2.60 20.16 -2.97
N ASP A 286 -3.93 20.09 -3.16
CA ASP A 286 -4.71 21.08 -3.92
C ASP A 286 -4.75 22.43 -3.18
N LYS A 287 -4.20 22.48 -1.97
CA LYS A 287 -3.96 23.72 -1.22
C LYS A 287 -2.59 24.27 -1.58
N TRP A 288 -2.56 24.93 -2.72
CA TRP A 288 -1.78 26.13 -2.92
C TRP A 288 -2.00 27.09 -1.74
N GLN A 289 -0.93 27.59 -1.14
CA GLN A 289 -1.03 28.94 -0.58
C GLN A 289 -1.16 29.89 -1.79
N PRO A 290 -2.17 30.79 -1.82
CA PRO A 290 -2.28 31.76 -2.90
C PRO A 290 -0.97 32.55 -3.02
N GLY A 291 -0.29 32.44 -4.16
CA GLY A 291 0.89 33.25 -4.48
C GLY A 291 2.22 32.50 -4.72
N CYS A 292 2.31 31.18 -4.50
CA CYS A 292 3.56 30.45 -4.76
C CYS A 292 3.50 29.56 -6.02
N THR A 293 4.34 29.86 -7.02
CA THR A 293 4.40 29.15 -8.32
C THR A 293 5.56 28.16 -8.43
N ARG A 294 6.37 27.98 -7.37
CA ARG A 294 7.52 27.07 -7.38
C ARG A 294 7.11 25.63 -7.07
N SER A 295 7.84 24.67 -7.64
CA SER A 295 7.68 23.26 -7.32
C SER A 295 7.91 23.01 -5.82
N GLU A 296 6.97 22.34 -5.15
CA GLU A 296 7.04 21.99 -3.73
C GLU A 296 8.16 20.97 -3.44
N THR A 297 9.39 21.46 -3.42
CA THR A 297 10.52 20.74 -2.83
C THR A 297 10.59 21.07 -1.35
N LEU A 298 11.15 20.19 -0.52
CA LEU A 298 11.29 20.52 0.90
C LEU A 298 12.16 21.75 1.12
N ALA A 299 13.24 21.90 0.35
CA ALA A 299 14.07 23.10 0.41
C ALA A 299 13.23 24.36 0.16
N HIS A 300 12.28 24.29 -0.78
CA HIS A 300 11.32 25.36 -0.98
C HIS A 300 10.37 25.54 0.21
N VAL A 301 9.67 24.50 0.66
CA VAL A 301 8.67 24.59 1.74
C VAL A 301 9.27 24.93 3.12
N LEU A 302 10.52 24.54 3.40
CA LEU A 302 11.19 24.84 4.67
C LEU A 302 12.02 26.12 4.65
N ASN A 303 12.62 26.50 3.51
CA ASN A 303 13.64 27.57 3.50
C ASN A 303 13.38 28.69 2.49
N HIS A 304 12.52 28.49 1.48
CA HIS A 304 12.40 29.43 0.35
C HIS A 304 10.97 29.68 -0.13
N CYS A 305 9.95 29.34 0.67
CA CYS A 305 8.55 29.58 0.37
C CYS A 305 8.11 30.78 1.20
N ASP A 306 7.82 31.89 0.52
CA ASP A 306 7.49 33.17 1.16
C ASP A 306 6.30 33.05 2.11
N GLY A 307 5.31 32.21 1.77
CA GLY A 307 4.12 31.97 2.61
C GLY A 307 4.38 31.10 3.86
N THR A 308 5.56 30.53 4.01
CA THR A 308 5.98 29.80 5.23
C THR A 308 7.15 30.47 5.96
N MET A 309 7.77 31.50 5.40
CA MET A 309 8.96 32.16 5.97
C MET A 309 8.71 32.69 7.39
N ASP A 310 7.54 33.25 7.67
CA ASP A 310 7.22 33.75 9.01
C ASP A 310 7.10 32.62 10.04
N ALA A 311 6.50 31.48 9.65
CA ALA A 311 6.41 30.30 10.51
C ALA A 311 7.77 29.62 10.71
N VAL A 312 8.63 29.64 9.68
CA VAL A 312 10.01 29.14 9.76
C VAL A 312 10.84 30.00 10.70
N ARG A 313 10.78 31.33 10.54
CA ARG A 313 11.44 32.29 11.43
C ARG A 313 10.93 32.15 12.87
N GLY A 314 9.63 31.99 13.07
CA GLY A 314 9.06 31.73 14.40
C GLY A 314 9.61 30.47 15.07
N ARG A 315 9.66 29.33 14.34
CA ARG A 315 10.25 28.08 14.88
C ARG A 315 11.74 28.22 15.18
N HIS A 316 12.47 28.92 14.33
CA HIS A 316 13.89 29.24 14.54
C HIS A 316 14.08 30.04 15.83
N ASP A 317 13.34 31.13 15.99
CA ASP A 317 13.42 32.01 17.16
C ASP A 317 13.01 31.28 18.45
N ASP A 318 12.02 30.39 18.38
CA ASP A 318 11.61 29.57 19.52
C ASP A 318 12.67 28.52 19.90
N ALA A 319 13.33 27.91 18.92
CA ALA A 319 14.46 27.02 19.16
C ALA A 319 15.63 27.77 19.82
N LEU A 320 15.95 28.98 19.36
CA LEU A 320 16.97 29.82 19.97
C LEU A 320 16.64 30.17 21.42
N LYS A 321 15.39 30.55 21.72
CA LYS A 321 14.94 30.81 23.09
C LYS A 321 15.08 29.59 24.01
N ILE A 322 14.84 28.39 23.49
CA ILE A 322 15.02 27.15 24.27
C ILE A 322 16.51 26.95 24.59
N ILE A 323 17.38 27.11 23.61
CA ILE A 323 18.83 26.96 23.79
C ILE A 323 19.36 28.04 24.74
N GLU A 324 18.96 29.30 24.57
CA GLU A 324 19.29 30.42 25.44
C GLU A 324 18.92 30.12 26.90
N ARG A 325 17.67 29.69 27.17
CA ARG A 325 17.23 29.32 28.52
C ARG A 325 18.04 28.17 29.10
N THR A 326 18.39 27.18 28.29
CA THR A 326 19.19 26.02 28.73
C THR A 326 20.60 26.47 29.10
N LEU A 327 21.23 27.33 28.27
CA LEU A 327 22.56 27.87 28.52
C LEU A 327 22.56 28.72 29.80
N LEU A 328 21.61 29.65 29.96
CA LEU A 328 21.44 30.46 31.17
C LEU A 328 21.24 29.61 32.42
N ALA A 329 20.44 28.55 32.34
CA ALA A 329 20.23 27.63 33.47
C ALA A 329 21.48 26.81 33.81
N SER A 330 22.33 26.50 32.81
CA SER A 330 23.58 25.76 33.00
C SER A 330 24.77 26.61 33.45
N SER A 331 24.71 27.94 33.26
CA SER A 331 25.78 28.88 33.58
C SER A 331 25.81 29.39 35.04
N GLY A 332 25.12 28.71 35.95
CA GLY A 332 25.08 29.07 37.38
C GLY A 332 26.47 29.33 37.98
N ASP A 333 26.59 30.45 38.70
CA ASP A 333 27.78 30.99 39.39
C ASP A 333 29.04 31.33 38.56
N GLN A 334 29.04 31.14 37.22
CA GLN A 334 30.17 31.52 36.34
C GLN A 334 29.90 32.76 35.46
N GLN A 335 28.99 33.63 35.89
CA GLN A 335 28.54 34.80 35.12
C GLN A 335 29.67 35.75 34.68
N ASP A 336 30.82 35.74 35.36
CA ASP A 336 31.96 36.61 35.05
C ASP A 336 32.90 36.08 33.95
N ARG A 337 32.69 34.87 33.39
CA ARG A 337 33.61 34.27 32.39
C ARG A 337 33.08 34.14 30.96
N VAL A 338 31.76 34.14 30.74
CA VAL A 338 31.18 33.91 29.41
C VAL A 338 29.97 34.82 29.19
N GLU A 339 30.03 35.66 28.16
CA GLU A 339 28.91 36.52 27.71
C GLU A 339 28.15 35.81 26.58
N LEU A 340 26.86 35.50 26.79
CA LEU A 340 25.99 34.92 25.76
C LEU A 340 25.37 36.03 24.90
N ARG A 341 25.48 35.93 23.57
CA ARG A 341 25.01 36.94 22.63
C ARG A 341 24.10 36.34 21.56
N VAL A 342 22.80 36.35 21.79
CA VAL A 342 21.81 35.82 20.84
C VAL A 342 21.54 36.84 19.73
N ASN A 343 21.73 36.46 18.47
CA ASN A 343 21.48 37.32 17.31
C ASN A 343 22.15 38.69 17.42
N GLN A 344 23.38 38.76 17.93
CA GLN A 344 24.13 40.01 18.07
C GLN A 344 25.50 39.90 17.42
N THR A 345 26.05 41.02 16.99
CA THR A 345 27.41 41.08 16.49
C THR A 345 28.41 40.90 17.64
N VAL A 346 29.43 40.10 17.41
CA VAL A 346 30.52 39.89 18.36
C VAL A 346 31.52 41.05 18.23
N PRO A 347 31.89 41.76 19.31
CA PRO A 347 32.66 43.02 19.22
C PRO A 347 34.03 42.90 18.55
N SER A 348 34.62 41.70 18.58
CA SER A 348 35.94 41.40 18.02
C SER A 348 35.91 40.90 16.58
N LEU A 349 34.73 40.69 16.00
CA LEU A 349 34.54 40.12 14.66
C LEU A 349 33.82 41.16 13.77
N ALA A 350 34.58 41.87 12.93
CA ALA A 350 34.03 42.89 12.05
C ALA A 350 33.52 42.29 10.73
N GLY A 351 32.20 42.36 10.50
CA GLY A 351 31.57 42.07 9.20
C GLY A 351 30.10 41.63 9.31
N PRO A 352 29.23 41.97 8.34
CA PRO A 352 27.80 41.59 8.35
C PRO A 352 27.56 40.07 8.27
N ALA A 353 28.60 39.28 7.97
CA ALA A 353 28.56 37.82 7.94
C ALA A 353 28.79 37.15 9.31
N LEU A 354 29.00 37.92 10.38
CA LEU A 354 29.40 37.43 11.71
C LEU A 354 28.35 37.79 12.77
N ARG A 355 27.07 37.55 12.44
CA ARG A 355 25.96 37.55 13.39
C ARG A 355 25.57 36.09 13.64
N PRO A 356 26.31 35.33 14.47
CA PRO A 356 25.90 34.00 14.85
C PRO A 356 24.57 34.07 15.61
N ASP A 357 23.78 33.00 15.50
CA ASP A 357 22.48 32.95 16.17
C ASP A 357 22.63 32.91 17.71
N LEU A 358 23.79 32.45 18.24
CA LEU A 358 24.17 32.39 19.67
C LEU A 358 25.63 32.75 19.91
#